data_AF-A0A942YFI7-F1
#
_entry.id   AF-A0A942YFI7-F1
#
_cell.length_a   1.000
_cell.length_b   1.000
_cell.length_c   1.000
_cell.angle_alpha   90.00
_cell.angle_beta   90.00
_cell.angle_gamma   90.00
#
_symmetry.space_group_name_H-M   'P 1'
#
loop_
_entity.id
_entity.type
_entity.pdbx_description
1 polymer ?
#
loop_
_entity_poly.entity_id
_entity_poly.type
_entity_poly.pdbx_seq_one_letter_code
_entity_poly.pdbx_strand_id
1 'polypeptide(L)' 'MGGEELMNKNLKEVLLKNIYLKRKEMIEFAQLAGYTCEKTVKCSQELDMYLNEYQVLFLKKTS' A
#
# COMPACT_ATOMS: atom_id res chain seq x y z
N MET A 1 -1.83 26.24 12.54
CA MET A 1 -0.79 25.40 11.91
C MET A 1 -0.75 23.95 12.41
N GLY A 2 -1.22 23.60 13.62
CA GLY A 2 -1.13 22.21 14.13
C GLY A 2 -2.13 21.16 13.59
N GLY A 3 -3.16 21.56 12.84
CA GLY A 3 -4.20 20.63 12.35
C GLY A 3 -3.78 19.81 11.12
N GLU A 4 -3.04 20.42 10.19
CA GLU A 4 -2.62 19.79 8.93
C GLU A 4 -1.53 18.73 9.16
N GLU A 5 -0.62 18.96 10.12
CA GLU A 5 0.47 18.03 10.43
C GLU A 5 -0.04 16.74 11.09
N LEU A 6 -1.03 16.85 11.99
CA LEU A 6 -1.67 15.69 12.62
C LEU A 6 -2.45 14.85 11.60
N MET A 7 -3.17 15.49 10.68
CA MET A 7 -3.93 14.82 9.62
C MET A 7 -3.00 14.06 8.66
N ASN A 8 -1.86 14.65 8.30
CA ASN A 8 -0.85 14.01 7.46
C ASN A 8 -0.21 12.79 8.14
N LYS A 9 0.01 12.83 9.46
CA LYS A 9 0.53 11.69 10.22
C LYS A 9 -0.45 10.52 10.24
N ASN A 10 -1.73 10.79 10.53
CA ASN A 10 -2.77 9.76 10.54
C ASN A 10 -2.96 9.11 9.16
N LEU A 11 -2.95 9.93 8.09
CA LEU A 11 -3.05 9.43 6.72
C LEU A 11 -1.88 8.52 6.36
N LYS A 12 -0.66 8.88 6.77
CA LYS A 12 0.55 8.07 6.58
C LYS A 12 0.42 6.70 7.26
N GLU A 13 -0.05 6.67 8.51
CA GLU A 13 -0.24 5.43 9.27
C GLU A 13 -1.32 4.54 8.63
N VAL A 14 -2.43 5.12 8.18
CA VAL A 14 -3.49 4.39 7.46
C VAL A 14 -2.95 3.76 6.18
N LEU A 15 -2.19 4.50 5.37
CA LEU A 15 -1.61 3.97 4.14
C LEU A 15 -0.60 2.85 4.40
N LEU A 16 0.28 3.02 5.40
CA LEU A 16 1.22 1.96 5.80
C LEU A 16 0.50 0.68 6.26
N LYS A 17 -0.60 0.84 7.01
CA LYS A 17 -1.43 -0.30 7.43
C LYS A 17 -2.05 -1.01 6.23
N ASN A 18 -2.59 -0.27 5.27
CA ASN A 18 -3.19 -0.84 4.05
C ASN A 18 -2.14 -1.58 3.20
N ILE A 19 -0.95 -1.01 3.02
CA ILE A 19 0.19 -1.66 2.35
C ILE A 19 0.54 -2.97 3.04
N TYR A 20 0.66 -2.96 4.37
CA TYR A 20 0.99 -4.16 5.14
C TYR A 20 -0.07 -5.25 4.98
N LEU A 21 -1.35 -4.90 5.16
CA LEU A 21 -2.46 -5.85 5.06
C LEU A 21 -2.56 -6.44 3.65
N LYS A 22 -2.47 -5.60 2.61
CA LYS A 22 -2.57 -6.05 1.22
C LYS A 22 -1.38 -6.92 0.81
N ARG A 23 -0.18 -6.62 1.30
CA ARG A 23 0.99 -7.48 1.10
C ARG A 23 0.80 -8.86 1.74
N LYS A 24 0.24 -8.92 2.96
CA LYS A 24 -0.03 -10.18 3.65
C LYS A 24 -1.04 -11.02 2.85
N GLU A 25 -2.14 -10.40 2.40
CA GLU A 25 -3.16 -11.03 1.57
C GLU A 25 -2.59 -11.56 0.24
N MET A 26 -1.76 -10.76 -0.44
CA MET A 26 -1.08 -11.19 -1.67
C MET A 26 -0.20 -12.44 -1.44
N ILE A 27 0.55 -12.48 -0.34
CA ILE A 27 1.40 -13.62 0.01
C ILE A 27 0.54 -14.86 0.33
N GLU A 28 -0.56 -14.68 1.05
CA GLU A 28 -1.50 -15.77 1.36
C GLU A 28 -2.10 -16.36 0.07
N PHE A 29 -2.56 -15.52 -0.88
CA PHE A 29 -3.02 -16.02 -2.17
C PHE A 29 -1.91 -16.65 -3.01
N ALA A 30 -0.70 -16.10 -2.98
CA ALA A 30 0.43 -16.69 -3.68
C ALA A 30 0.78 -18.08 -3.15
N GLN A 31 0.71 -18.27 -1.83
CA GLN A 31 0.96 -19.56 -1.19
C GLN A 31 -0.15 -20.57 -1.49
N LEU A 32 -1.41 -20.13 -1.59
CA LEU A 32 -2.55 -21.01 -1.81
C LEU A 32 -2.79 -21.36 -3.29
N ALA A 33 -2.61 -20.39 -4.19
CA ALA A 33 -3.03 -20.48 -5.58
C ALA A 33 -1.93 -20.12 -6.59
N GLY A 34 -0.75 -19.72 -6.12
CA GLY A 34 0.39 -19.33 -6.95
C GLY A 34 0.42 -17.83 -7.25
N TYR A 35 1.62 -17.35 -7.64
CA TYR A 35 1.86 -15.93 -7.92
C TYR A 35 1.19 -15.42 -9.21
N THR A 36 0.89 -16.33 -10.14
CA THR A 36 0.29 -16.00 -11.43
C THR A 36 -1.22 -16.13 -11.42
N CYS A 37 -1.84 -16.56 -10.30
CA CYS A 37 -3.29 -16.63 -10.23
C CYS A 37 -3.90 -15.22 -10.21
N GLU A 38 -5.10 -15.10 -10.76
CA GLU A 38 -5.80 -13.82 -10.90
C GLU A 38 -5.92 -13.08 -9.57
N LYS A 39 -6.18 -13.80 -8.46
CA LYS A 39 -6.29 -13.21 -7.11
C LYS A 39 -4.98 -12.60 -6.64
N THR A 40 -3.86 -13.29 -6.84
CA THR A 40 -2.54 -12.78 -6.47
C THR A 40 -2.14 -11.59 -7.34
N VAL A 41 -2.39 -11.66 -8.64
CA VAL A 41 -2.12 -10.56 -9.58
C VAL A 41 -2.97 -9.33 -9.26
N LYS A 42 -4.24 -9.51 -8.91
CA LYS A 42 -5.09 -8.41 -8.48
C LYS A 42 -4.58 -7.78 -7.17
N CYS A 43 -4.18 -8.61 -6.20
CA CYS A 43 -3.60 -8.09 -4.96
C CYS A 43 -2.29 -7.35 -5.19
N SER A 44 -1.44 -7.77 -6.14
CA SER A 44 -0.22 -7.03 -6.45
C SER A 44 -0.52 -5.67 -7.07
N GLN A 45 -1.51 -5.58 -7.96
CA GLN A 45 -1.97 -4.31 -8.54
C GLN A 45 -2.51 -3.35 -7.48
N GLU A 46 -3.35 -3.85 -6.56
CA GLU A 46 -3.89 -3.04 -5.45
C GLU A 46 -2.77 -2.59 -4.49
N LEU A 47 -1.80 -3.46 -4.22
CA LEU A 47 -0.62 -3.13 -3.41
C LEU A 47 0.21 -2.02 -4.06
N ASP A 48 0.43 -2.10 -5.37
CA ASP A 48 1.16 -1.08 -6.13
C ASP A 48 0.45 0.28 -6.09
N MET A 49 -0.89 0.29 -6.12
CA MET A 49 -1.67 1.54 -5.96
C MET A 49 -1.41 2.20 -4.61
N TYR A 50 -1.44 1.44 -3.51
CA TYR A 50 -1.16 1.97 -2.18
C TYR A 50 0.29 2.45 -2.04
N LEU A 51 1.25 1.71 -2.62
CA LEU A 51 2.65 2.11 -2.65
C LEU A 51 2.86 3.40 -3.42
N ASN A 52 2.22 3.55 -4.59
CA ASN A 52 2.28 4.77 -5.38
C ASN A 52 1.66 5.96 -4.65
N GLU A 53 0.50 5.78 -4.03
CA GLU A 53 -0.15 6.82 -3.22
C GLU A 53 0.75 7.27 -2.06
N TYR A 54 1.33 6.30 -1.34
CA TYR A 54 2.29 6.59 -0.29
C TYR A 54 3.53 7.35 -0.82
N GLN A 55 4.04 6.96 -1.99
CA GLN A 55 5.19 7.61 -2.61
C GLN A 55 4.89 9.06 -2.99
N VAL A 56 3.77 9.30 -3.67
CA VAL A 56 3.34 10.64 -4.10
C VAL A 56 3.12 11.56 -2.89
N LEU A 57 2.47 11.06 -1.84
CA LEU A 57 2.10 11.87 -0.68
C LEU A 57 3.27 12.10 0.29
N PHE A 58 4.15 11.12 0.50
CA PHE A 58 5.11 11.17 1.61
C PHE A 58 6.58 11.03 1.24
N LEU A 59 6.92 10.60 0.02
CA LEU A 59 8.32 10.34 -0.36
C LEU A 59 8.89 11.29 -1.40
N LYS A 60 8.06 12.17 -2.04
CA LYS A 60 8.45 13.13 -3.10
C LYS A 60 9.81 12.81 -3.71
N LYS A 61 9.86 11.94 -4.73
CA LYS A 61 11.07 11.83 -5.56
C LYS A 61 11.33 13.22 -6.15
N THR A 62 12.37 13.89 -5.65
CA THR A 62 13.05 14.94 -6.39
C THR A 62 13.54 14.30 -7.70
N SER A 63 12.91 14.65 -8.81
CA SER A 63 13.53 14.64 -10.13
C SER A 63 13.92 16.07 -10.46
#